data_AF-A0A6C0KTG3-F1
#
_entry.id   AF-A0A6C0KTG3-F1
#
_cell.length_a   1.000
_cell.length_b   1.000
_cell.length_c   1.000
_cell.angle_alpha   90.00
_cell.angle_beta   90.00
_cell.angle_gamma   90.00
#
_symmetry.space_group_name_H-M   'P 1'
#
loop_
_entity.id
_entity.type
_entity.pdbx_description
1 polymer ?
#
loop_
_entity_poly.entity_id
_entity_poly.type
_entity_poly.pdbx_seq_one_letter_code
_entity_poly.pdbx_strand_id
1 'polypeptide(L)'
;MEKETKGKFHFSSSQKHQYGGKKSIRKVNIKKGKGYKSVSYYNKGKHIHTVKKPLSSVEIGLIKIGKFIPGLFKDCPCNKTKKHRKH
;
A
#
# COMPACT_ATOMS: atom_id res chain seq x y z
N MET A 1 -7.30 -26.33 -19.29
CA MET A 1 -6.56 -25.09 -19.59
C MET A 1 -7.53 -23.93 -19.40
N GLU A 2 -7.52 -23.28 -18.24
CA GLU A 2 -8.47 -22.19 -17.94
C GLU A 2 -8.27 -21.03 -18.92
N LYS A 3 -9.37 -20.61 -19.55
CA LYS A 3 -9.42 -19.49 -20.47
C LYS A 3 -9.27 -18.19 -19.67
N GLU A 4 -8.07 -17.60 -19.66
CA GLU A 4 -7.90 -16.21 -19.23
C GLU A 4 -8.72 -15.32 -20.17
N THR A 5 -9.79 -14.75 -19.65
CA THR A 5 -10.49 -13.66 -20.33
C THR A 5 -9.50 -12.51 -20.51
N LYS A 6 -9.38 -11.98 -21.74
CA LYS A 6 -8.60 -10.77 -22.08
C LYS A 6 -9.20 -9.50 -21.43
N GLY A 7 -9.47 -9.55 -20.13
CA GLY A 7 -9.82 -8.41 -19.30
C GLY A 7 -8.55 -7.71 -18.83
N LYS A 8 -8.57 -6.37 -18.81
CA LYS A 8 -7.46 -5.61 -18.21
C LYS A 8 -7.31 -6.04 -16.75
N PHE A 9 -6.07 -6.23 -16.28
CA PHE A 9 -5.78 -6.75 -14.93
C PHE A 9 -6.41 -5.90 -13.81
N HIS A 10 -7.09 -6.58 -12.87
CA HIS A 10 -7.67 -5.99 -11.67
C HIS A 10 -7.13 -6.72 -10.44
N PHE A 11 -6.75 -5.97 -9.41
CA PHE A 11 -6.25 -6.54 -8.15
C PHE A 11 -6.52 -5.58 -7.00
N SER A 12 -6.95 -6.10 -5.85
CA SER A 12 -7.10 -5.32 -4.63
C SER A 12 -6.66 -6.14 -3.45
N SER A 13 -5.77 -5.58 -2.62
CA SER A 13 -5.33 -6.19 -1.38
C SER A 13 -5.18 -5.13 -0.29
N SER A 14 -5.55 -5.48 0.93
CA SER A 14 -5.37 -4.61 2.09
C SER A 14 -4.83 -5.41 3.26
N GLN A 15 -3.76 -4.90 3.86
CA GLN A 15 -3.17 -5.45 5.07
C GLN A 15 -3.36 -4.44 6.20
N LYS A 16 -3.87 -4.90 7.34
CA LYS A 16 -4.07 -4.08 8.54
C LYS A 16 -3.04 -4.48 9.58
N HIS A 17 -2.44 -3.50 10.23
CA HIS A 17 -1.58 -3.70 11.38
C HIS A 17 -2.01 -2.73 12.48
N GLN A 18 -2.36 -3.27 13.65
CA GLN A 18 -2.87 -2.52 14.78
C GLN A 18 -2.14 -2.93 16.05
N TYR A 19 -1.75 -1.95 16.85
CA TYR A 19 -1.14 -2.15 18.16
C TYR A 19 -1.58 -1.01 19.09
N GLY A 20 -2.31 -1.38 20.15
CA GLY A 20 -2.99 -0.43 21.04
C GLY A 20 -3.88 0.54 20.25
N GLY A 21 -3.76 1.84 20.55
CA GLY A 21 -4.50 2.89 19.86
C GLY A 21 -4.02 3.21 18.44
N LYS A 22 -2.88 2.67 17.99
CA LYS A 22 -2.31 2.96 16.66
C LYS A 22 -2.73 1.89 15.65
N LYS A 23 -3.17 2.32 14.48
CA LYS A 23 -3.53 1.42 13.37
C LYS A 23 -2.94 1.95 12.06
N SER A 24 -2.40 1.06 11.26
CA SER A 24 -1.95 1.33 9.89
C SER A 24 -2.60 0.36 8.92
N ILE A 25 -3.00 0.85 7.76
CA ILE A 25 -3.62 0.06 6.70
C ILE A 25 -2.80 0.27 5.43
N ARG A 26 -2.16 -0.80 4.95
CA ARG A 26 -1.47 -0.84 3.66
C ARG A 26 -2.46 -1.36 2.62
N LYS A 27 -2.57 -0.68 1.49
CA LYS A 27 -3.50 -1.07 0.41
C LYS A 27 -2.83 -0.99 -0.94
N VAL A 28 -3.07 -2.00 -1.77
CA VAL A 28 -2.74 -2.05 -3.20
C VAL A 28 -4.04 -2.14 -3.97
N ASN A 29 -4.21 -1.31 -5.00
CA ASN A 29 -5.39 -1.32 -5.85
C ASN A 29 -4.98 -1.10 -7.30
N ILE A 30 -5.29 -2.06 -8.17
CA ILE A 30 -5.05 -2.03 -9.60
C ILE A 30 -6.39 -2.19 -10.30
N LYS A 31 -6.72 -1.25 -11.16
CA LYS A 31 -7.88 -1.31 -12.04
C LYS A 31 -7.45 -1.04 -13.47
N LYS A 32 -7.92 -1.88 -14.39
CA LYS A 32 -7.60 -1.76 -15.80
C LYS A 32 -6.10 -1.62 -16.10
N GLY A 33 -5.26 -2.35 -15.34
CA GLY A 33 -3.80 -2.32 -15.47
C GLY A 33 -3.08 -1.07 -14.94
N LYS A 34 -3.80 -0.14 -14.29
CA LYS A 34 -3.21 1.01 -13.58
C LYS A 34 -3.55 0.92 -12.10
N GLY A 35 -2.64 1.31 -11.22
CA GLY A 35 -2.89 1.18 -9.79
C GLY A 35 -2.11 2.09 -8.89
N TYR A 36 -2.43 2.01 -7.60
CA TYR A 36 -1.76 2.73 -6.54
C TYR A 36 -1.51 1.82 -5.34
N LYS A 37 -0.47 2.18 -4.58
CA LYS A 37 -0.21 1.70 -3.23
C LYS A 37 -0.48 2.84 -2.25
N SER A 38 -0.95 2.52 -1.06
CA SER A 38 -1.22 3.53 -0.03
C SER A 38 -1.02 2.98 1.37
N VAL A 39 -0.66 3.86 2.30
CA VAL A 39 -0.62 3.58 3.73
C VAL A 39 -1.47 4.63 4.44
N SER A 40 -2.52 4.19 5.14
CA SER A 40 -3.38 5.03 5.96
C SER A 40 -3.04 4.84 7.43
N TYR A 41 -2.87 5.93 8.17
CA TYR A 41 -2.53 5.92 9.59
C TYR A 41 -3.70 6.42 10.41
N TYR A 42 -3.94 5.76 11.54
CA TYR A 42 -4.99 6.05 12.49
C TYR A 42 -4.44 6.05 13.91
N ASN A 43 -5.02 6.89 14.76
CA ASN A 43 -4.73 6.94 16.19
C ASN A 43 -6.03 7.10 16.98
N LYS A 44 -6.24 6.22 17.96
CA LYS A 44 -7.47 6.14 18.78
C LYS A 44 -8.74 6.14 17.91
N GLY A 45 -8.74 5.33 16.85
CA GLY A 45 -9.85 5.24 15.89
C GLY A 45 -9.92 6.38 14.86
N LYS A 46 -9.32 7.55 15.13
CA LYS A 46 -9.32 8.69 14.21
C LYS A 46 -8.31 8.51 13.08
N HIS A 47 -8.72 8.83 11.85
CA HIS A 47 -7.82 8.89 10.70
C HIS A 47 -6.90 10.12 10.84
N ILE A 48 -5.59 9.91 10.68
CA ILE A 48 -4.61 11.01 10.76
C ILE A 48 -4.26 11.47 9.34
N HIS A 49 -3.77 10.54 8.52
CA HIS A 49 -3.36 10.84 7.15
C HIS A 49 -3.27 9.56 6.32
N THR A 50 -3.25 9.74 5.01
CA THR A 50 -2.99 8.68 4.04
C THR A 50 -1.88 9.14 3.11
N VAL A 51 -0.86 8.30 2.93
CA VAL A 51 0.13 8.49 1.86
C VAL A 51 -0.22 7.55 0.72
N LYS A 52 -0.33 8.10 -0.49
CA LYS A 52 -0.70 7.36 -1.69
C LYS A 52 0.34 7.60 -2.77
N LYS A 53 0.78 6.53 -3.42
CA LYS A 53 1.76 6.55 -4.51
C LYS A 53 1.28 5.68 -5.68
N PRO A 54 1.54 6.09 -6.93
CA PRO A 54 1.25 5.23 -8.07
C PRO A 54 2.08 3.95 -8.00
N LEU A 55 1.56 2.87 -8.60
CA LEU A 55 2.35 1.69 -8.91
C LEU A 55 2.98 1.86 -10.28
N SER A 56 4.27 1.58 -10.38
CA SER A 56 4.98 1.45 -11.66
C SER A 56 4.50 0.21 -12.43
N SER A 57 4.71 0.20 -13.74
CA SER A 57 4.44 -0.96 -14.60
C SER A 57 5.19 -2.21 -14.11
N VAL A 58 6.42 -2.04 -13.62
CA VAL A 58 7.25 -3.12 -13.06
C VAL A 58 6.61 -3.70 -11.80
N GLU A 59 6.19 -2.85 -10.84
CA GLU A 59 5.49 -3.32 -9.63
C GLU A 59 4.18 -4.04 -9.97
N ILE A 60 3.42 -3.54 -10.95
CA ILE A 60 2.19 -4.20 -11.42
C ILE A 60 2.50 -5.56 -12.04
N GLY A 61 3.56 -5.66 -12.84
CA GLY A 61 4.03 -6.93 -13.41
C GLY A 61 4.39 -7.96 -12.35
N LEU A 62 5.13 -7.55 -11.32
CA LEU A 62 5.49 -8.40 -10.18
C LEU A 62 4.26 -8.85 -9.38
N ILE A 63 3.28 -7.96 -9.16
CA ILE A 63 2.01 -8.31 -8.51
C ILE A 63 1.22 -9.32 -9.36
N LYS A 64 1.19 -9.16 -10.68
CA LYS A 64 0.48 -10.07 -11.59
C LYS A 64 0.99 -11.51 -11.51
N ILE A 65 2.30 -11.68 -11.34
CA ILE A 65 2.93 -13.01 -11.21
C ILE A 65 3.03 -13.50 -9.75
N GLY A 66 2.40 -12.80 -8.79
CA GLY A 66 2.38 -13.20 -7.38
C GLY A 66 3.72 -13.09 -6.66
N LYS A 67 4.69 -12.33 -7.19
CA LYS A 67 6.00 -12.16 -6.55
C LYS A 67 5.94 -11.15 -5.41
N PHE A 68 6.64 -11.47 -4.32
CA PHE A 68 6.84 -10.54 -3.23
C PHE A 68 7.66 -9.32 -3.69
N ILE A 69 7.22 -8.12 -3.33
CA ILE A 69 7.91 -6.86 -3.63
C ILE A 69 8.47 -6.29 -2.33
N PRO A 70 9.76 -6.51 -2.02
CA PRO A 70 10.37 -5.94 -0.83
C PRO A 70 10.31 -4.41 -0.89
N GLY A 71 9.90 -3.79 0.21
CA GLY A 71 9.87 -2.33 0.30
C GLY A 71 8.82 -1.65 -0.59
N LEU A 72 7.77 -2.35 -1.04
CA LEU A 72 6.68 -1.79 -1.87
C LEU A 72 6.10 -0.47 -1.35
N PHE A 73 6.14 -0.25 -0.03
CA PHE A 73 5.62 0.94 0.62
C PHE A 73 6.72 1.82 1.26
N LYS A 74 8.00 1.62 0.91
CA LYS A 74 9.13 2.35 1.52
C LYS A 74 9.08 3.85 1.19
N ASP A 75 8.57 4.18 0.01
CA ASP A 75 8.32 5.53 -0.52
C ASP A 75 6.97 6.13 -0.05
N CYS A 76 6.25 5.43 0.84
CA CYS A 76 5.09 5.94 1.56
C CYS A 76 5.49 6.31 3.01
N PRO A 77 6.29 7.38 3.23
CA PRO A 77 6.80 7.70 4.56
C PRO A 77 5.65 8.06 5.51
N CYS A 78 5.64 7.49 6.72
CA CYS A 78 5.00 8.17 7.83
C CYS A 78 5.87 9.37 8.17
N ASN A 79 5.32 10.59 8.17
CA ASN A 79 6.05 11.78 8.64
C ASN A 79 6.45 11.58 10.11
N LYS A 80 7.62 10.98 10.36
CA LYS A 80 8.28 10.92 11.66
C LYS A 80 9.16 12.16 11.82
N THR A 81 8.61 13.36 11.67
CA THR A 81 9.27 14.54 12.24
C THR A 81 8.93 14.59 13.72
N LYS A 82 9.58 13.74 14.52
CA LYS A 82 9.86 14.07 15.92
C LYS A 82 11.36 14.00 16.07
N LYS A 83 12.02 15.14 15.82
CA LYS A 83 13.39 15.40 16.28
C LYS A 83 13.44 14.95 17.74
N HIS A 84 14.35 14.04 18.09
CA HIS A 84 14.73 13.85 19.48
C HIS A 84 15.25 15.19 19.97
N ARG A 85 14.47 15.92 20.77
CA ARG A 85 14.96 17.09 21.49
C ARG A 85 15.85 16.51 22.61
N LYS A 86 17.17 16.54 22.40
CA LYS A 86 18.12 16.28 23.49
C LYS A 86 17.89 17.37 24.54
N HIS A 87 17.57 16.95 25.76
CA HIS A 87 17.65 17.80 26.94
C HIS A 87 19.10 17.89 27.38
#